data_AF-A0AA39FEA6-F1
#
_entry.id   AF-A0AA39FEA6-F1
#
_cell.length_a   1.000
_cell.length_b   1.000
_cell.length_c   1.000
_cell.angle_alpha   90.00
_cell.angle_beta   90.00
_cell.angle_gamma   90.00
#
_symmetry.space_group_name_H-M   'P 1'
#
loop_
_entity.id
_entity.type
_entity.pdbx_description
1 polymer ?
#
loop_
_entity_poly.entity_id
_entity_poly.type
_entity_poly.pdbx_seq_one_letter_code
_entity_poly.pdbx_strand_id
1 'polypeptide(L)'
;MRGWGDKERTYTEVLVHFNQTFRQGQIGISKSTVSQTIKRFQETRSYKNRPISGRPKSATSVERQMEVAQAFVENHSLSIRKASQQLEMN
;
A
#
# COMPACT_ATOMS: atom_id res chain seq x y z
N MET A 1 -0.35 1.13 27.98
CA MET A 1 0.76 1.89 27.39
C MET A 1 0.68 3.34 27.83
N ARG A 2 1.38 3.69 28.92
CA ARG A 2 1.42 5.04 29.50
C ARG A 2 2.46 5.85 28.70
N GLY A 3 2.07 6.96 28.08
CA GLY A 3 3.01 7.90 27.42
C GLY A 3 2.83 8.15 25.92
N TRP A 4 1.87 7.52 25.24
CA TRP A 4 1.59 7.80 23.81
C TRP A 4 0.45 8.82 23.59
N GLY A 5 -0.33 9.14 24.62
CA GLY A 5 -1.57 9.91 24.50
C GLY A 5 -1.45 11.43 24.58
N ASP A 6 -0.35 11.97 25.10
CA ASP A 6 -0.33 13.38 25.57
C ASP A 6 0.44 14.34 24.66
N LYS A 7 0.94 13.87 23.50
CA LYS A 7 1.66 14.72 22.54
C LYS A 7 1.00 14.64 21.18
N GLU A 8 -0.18 15.25 21.07
CA GLU A 8 -0.67 15.66 19.76
C GLU A 8 0.38 16.60 19.14
N ARG A 9 1.11 16.10 18.15
CA ARG A 9 2.08 16.90 17.41
C ARG A 9 1.37 17.63 16.30
N THR A 10 1.71 18.89 16.12
CA THR A 10 1.28 19.66 14.97
C THR A 10 1.82 19.05 13.67
N TYR A 11 1.15 19.30 12.54
CA TYR A 11 1.62 18.80 11.24
C TYR A 11 3.04 19.24 10.90
N THR A 12 3.46 20.42 11.37
CA THR A 12 4.81 20.95 11.17
C THR A 12 5.84 20.14 11.95
N GLU A 13 5.56 19.79 13.20
CA GLU A 13 6.46 18.96 14.00
C GLU A 13 6.60 17.55 13.42
N VAL A 14 5.48 16.95 12.97
CA VAL A 14 5.52 15.64 12.30
C VAL A 14 6.36 15.70 11.03
N LEU A 15 6.19 16.76 10.23
CA LEU A 15 6.96 16.98 9.00
C LEU A 15 8.46 17.05 9.28
N VAL A 16 8.86 17.92 10.21
CA VAL A 16 10.27 18.14 10.57
C VAL A 16 10.88 16.84 11.08
N HIS A 17 10.21 16.19 12.04
CA HIS A 17 10.72 14.98 12.65
C HIS A 17 10.85 13.84 11.62
N PHE A 18 9.83 13.64 10.77
CA PHE A 18 9.88 12.60 9.75
C PHE A 18 11.00 12.84 8.73
N ASN A 19 11.15 14.08 8.25
CA ASN A 19 12.17 14.41 7.26
C ASN A 19 13.58 14.25 7.84
N GLN A 20 13.79 14.67 9.09
CA GLN A 20 15.06 14.53 9.79
C GLN A 20 15.39 13.08 10.13
N THR A 21 14.41 12.22 10.41
CA THR A 21 14.67 10.82 10.80
C THR A 21 14.79 9.88 9.59
N PHE A 22 13.94 10.05 8.58
CA PHE A 22 13.78 9.04 7.51
C PHE A 22 14.12 9.53 6.09
N ARG A 23 14.31 10.84 5.89
CA ARG A 23 14.55 11.44 4.55
C ARG A 23 15.85 12.26 4.50
N GLN A 24 16.82 11.96 5.35
CA GLN A 24 18.13 12.62 5.28
C GLN A 24 18.76 12.41 3.89
N GLY A 25 19.20 13.50 3.25
CA GLY A 25 19.78 13.46 1.90
C GLY A 25 18.79 13.17 0.77
N GLN A 26 17.48 13.20 1.04
CA GLN A 26 16.41 13.00 0.05
C GLN A 26 15.46 14.19 0.05
N ILE A 27 14.64 14.31 -1.02
CA ILE A 27 13.55 15.29 -1.05
C ILE A 27 12.58 14.96 0.09
N GLY A 28 12.42 15.91 1.01
CA GLY A 28 11.51 15.78 2.14
C GLY A 28 10.05 15.65 1.69
N ILE A 29 9.22 15.03 2.53
CA ILE A 29 7.78 15.07 2.31
C ILE A 29 7.25 16.48 2.57
N SER A 30 6.10 16.81 2.03
CA SER A 30 5.42 18.09 2.24
C SER A 30 4.42 18.02 3.40
N LYS A 31 4.02 19.18 3.92
CA LYS A 31 2.95 19.30 4.93
C LYS A 31 1.61 18.75 4.42
N SER A 32 1.31 18.92 3.12
CA SER A 32 0.08 18.37 2.51
C SER A 32 0.07 16.84 2.54
N THR A 33 1.21 16.19 2.32
CA THR A 33 1.34 14.73 2.42
C THR A 33 1.07 14.23 3.84
N VAL A 34 1.56 14.94 4.86
CA VAL A 34 1.28 14.60 6.27
C VAL A 34 -0.23 14.72 6.55
N SER A 35 -0.83 15.84 6.16
CA SER A 35 -2.28 16.08 6.35
C SER A 35 -3.15 15.02 5.67
N GLN A 36 -2.88 14.69 4.40
CA GLN A 36 -3.63 13.65 3.67
C GLN A 36 -3.46 12.27 4.29
N THR A 37 -2.27 11.96 4.82
CA THR A 37 -2.00 10.67 5.48
C THR A 37 -2.78 10.55 6.78
N ILE A 38 -2.82 11.60 7.60
CA ILE A 38 -3.60 11.63 8.84
C ILE A 38 -5.10 11.53 8.54
N LYS A 39 -5.60 12.32 7.58
CA LYS A 39 -6.99 12.25 7.13
C LYS A 39 -7.35 10.83 6.67
N ARG A 40 -6.49 10.21 5.85
CA ARG A 40 -6.68 8.82 5.41
C ARG A 40 -6.80 7.87 6.59
N PHE A 41 -5.90 7.99 7.56
CA PHE A 41 -5.89 7.16 8.75
C PHE A 41 -7.13 7.35 9.62
N GLN A 42 -7.59 8.59 9.82
CA GLN A 42 -8.84 8.86 10.55
C GLN A 42 -10.06 8.21 9.88
N GLU A 43 -10.12 8.24 8.55
CA GLU A 43 -11.22 7.64 7.78
C GLU A 43 -11.19 6.10 7.76
N THR A 44 -10.01 5.48 7.60
CA THR A 44 -9.91 4.01 7.40
C THR A 44 -9.41 3.24 8.62
N ARG A 45 -8.91 3.95 9.65
CA ARG A 45 -8.14 3.41 10.78
C ARG A 45 -6.99 2.49 10.36
N SER A 46 -6.48 2.68 9.14
CA SER A 46 -5.47 1.83 8.53
C SER A 46 -4.36 2.68 7.91
N TYR A 47 -3.12 2.30 8.20
CA TYR A 47 -1.94 2.91 7.59
C TYR A 47 -1.71 2.41 6.14
N LYS A 48 -2.39 1.32 5.75
CA LYS A 48 -2.25 0.73 4.42
C LYS A 48 -2.79 1.69 3.34
N ASN A 49 -2.23 1.57 2.14
CA ASN A 49 -2.74 2.28 0.98
C ASN A 49 -4.17 1.86 0.68
N ARG A 50 -4.98 2.82 0.21
CA ARG A 50 -6.32 2.50 -0.28
C ARG A 50 -6.21 1.60 -1.51
N PRO A 51 -7.13 0.64 -1.69
CA PRO A 51 -7.24 -0.05 -2.95
C PRO A 51 -7.47 0.99 -4.06
N ILE A 52 -6.63 0.93 -5.09
CA ILE A 52 -6.76 1.80 -6.26
C ILE A 52 -7.88 1.21 -7.11
N SER A 53 -8.97 1.97 -7.29
CA SER A 53 -10.09 1.54 -8.14
C SER A 53 -9.58 1.22 -9.56
N GLY A 54 -10.01 0.09 -10.11
CA GLY A 54 -9.62 -0.39 -11.44
C GLY A 54 -8.28 -1.12 -11.53
N ARG A 55 -7.47 -1.18 -10.46
CA ARG A 55 -6.27 -2.03 -10.44
C ARG A 55 -6.65 -3.45 -10.01
N PRO A 56 -6.41 -4.48 -10.85
CA PRO A 56 -6.57 -5.87 -10.42
C PRO A 56 -5.68 -6.12 -9.22
N LYS A 57 -6.24 -6.73 -8.18
CA LYS A 57 -5.44 -7.23 -7.06
C LYS A 57 -4.60 -8.41 -7.59
N SER A 58 -3.38 -8.53 -7.07
CA SER A 58 -2.47 -9.60 -7.47
C SER A 58 -2.58 -10.75 -6.47
N ALA A 59 -2.64 -11.98 -7.01
CA ALA A 59 -2.50 -13.22 -6.25
C ALA A 59 -1.30 -13.14 -5.29
N THR A 60 -1.58 -13.05 -4.00
CA THR A 60 -0.56 -12.77 -2.98
C THR A 60 -0.06 -14.03 -2.27
N SER A 61 -0.77 -15.17 -2.38
CA SER A 61 -0.29 -16.46 -1.84
C SER A 61 0.47 -17.27 -2.88
N VAL A 62 1.36 -18.14 -2.40
CA VAL A 62 2.23 -18.97 -3.24
C VAL A 62 1.42 -20.01 -4.02
N GLU A 63 0.42 -20.67 -3.41
CA GLU A 63 -0.41 -21.65 -4.12
C GLU A 63 -1.12 -21.01 -5.31
N ARG A 64 -1.67 -19.82 -5.05
CA ARG A 64 -2.36 -19.01 -6.04
C ARG A 64 -1.42 -18.61 -7.20
N GLN A 65 -0.19 -18.18 -6.91
CA GLN A 65 0.78 -17.89 -7.97
C GLN A 65 1.12 -19.13 -8.82
N MET A 66 1.19 -20.30 -8.20
CA MET A 66 1.48 -21.56 -8.89
C MET A 66 0.35 -21.97 -9.84
N GLU A 67 -0.91 -21.83 -9.42
CA GLU A 67 -2.09 -22.10 -10.27
C GLU A 67 -2.09 -21.23 -11.55
N VAL A 68 -1.77 -19.93 -11.43
CA VAL A 68 -1.68 -19.03 -12.60
C VAL A 68 -0.56 -19.45 -13.54
N ALA A 69 0.60 -19.83 -12.99
CA ALA A 69 1.74 -20.27 -13.77
C ALA A 69 1.43 -21.58 -14.52
N GLN A 70 0.75 -22.53 -13.86
CA GLN A 70 0.30 -23.77 -14.49
C GLN A 70 -0.71 -23.49 -15.61
N ALA A 71 -1.74 -22.68 -15.36
CA ALA A 71 -2.72 -22.33 -16.39
C ALA A 71 -2.11 -21.64 -17.63
N PHE A 72 -1.04 -20.86 -17.44
CA PHE A 72 -0.28 -20.28 -18.55
C PHE A 72 0.52 -21.33 -19.33
N VAL A 73 1.19 -22.25 -18.64
CA VAL A 73 1.96 -23.35 -19.26
C VAL A 73 1.03 -24.29 -20.04
N GLU A 74 -0.13 -24.62 -19.48
CA GLU A 74 -1.14 -25.50 -20.07
C GLU A 74 -1.84 -24.88 -21.28
N ASN A 75 -1.94 -23.55 -21.33
CA ASN A 75 -2.51 -22.84 -22.45
C ASN A 75 -1.68 -21.60 -22.81
N HIS A 76 -0.67 -21.81 -23.65
CA HIS A 76 0.29 -20.80 -24.08
C HIS A 76 -0.34 -19.63 -24.86
N SER A 77 -1.62 -19.72 -25.24
CA SER A 77 -2.36 -18.60 -25.86
C SER A 77 -2.97 -17.63 -24.84
N LEU A 78 -3.05 -18.06 -23.57
CA LEU A 78 -3.47 -17.20 -22.47
C LEU A 78 -2.29 -16.35 -22.02
N SER A 79 -2.56 -15.09 -21.68
CA SER A 79 -1.60 -14.32 -20.91
C SER A 79 -1.78 -14.62 -19.42
N ILE A 80 -0.71 -14.43 -18.64
CA ILE A 80 -0.75 -14.51 -17.16
C ILE A 80 -1.92 -13.70 -16.59
N ARG A 81 -2.22 -12.54 -17.18
CA ARG A 81 -3.36 -11.70 -16.78
C ARG A 81 -4.72 -12.37 -17.04
N LYS A 82 -4.92 -12.99 -18.21
CA LYS A 82 -6.16 -13.70 -18.53
C LYS A 82 -6.32 -14.95 -17.67
N ALA A 83 -5.24 -15.70 -17.45
CA ALA A 83 -5.23 -16.86 -16.56
C ALA A 83 -5.62 -16.49 -15.12
N SER A 84 -5.03 -15.42 -14.57
CA SER A 84 -5.39 -14.89 -13.24
C SER A 84 -6.86 -14.46 -13.14
N GLN A 85 -7.44 -13.88 -14.21
CA GLN A 85 -8.85 -13.49 -14.23
C GLN A 85 -9.79 -14.71 -14.27
N GLN A 86 -9.46 -15.75 -15.04
CA GLN A 86 -10.26 -16.97 -15.12
C GLN A 86 -10.30 -17.75 -13.82
N LEU A 87 -9.22 -17.71 -13.03
CA LEU A 87 -9.13 -18.36 -11.72
C LEU A 87 -9.77 -17.53 -10.58
N GLU A 88 -10.46 -16.43 -10.91
CA GLU A 88 -11.07 -15.46 -9.98
C GLU A 88 -10.07 -14.91 -8.95
N MET A 89 -8.80 -14.82 -9.36
CA MET A 89 -7.73 -14.37 -8.49
C MET A 89 -7.66 -12.85 -8.53
N ASN A 90 -8.46 -12.25 -7.64
CA ASN A 90 -8.42 -10.82 -7.31
C ASN A 90 -7.73 -10.62 -5.96
#